data_AF-A0A5M6DL37-F1
#
_entry.id   AF-A0A5M6DL37-F1
#
_cell.length_a   1.000
_cell.length_b   1.000
_cell.length_c   1.000
_cell.angle_alpha   90.00
_cell.angle_beta   90.00
_cell.angle_gamma   90.00
#
_symmetry.space_group_name_H-M   'P 1'
#
loop_
_entity.id
_entity.type
_entity.pdbx_description
1 polymer ?
#
loop_
_entity_poly.entity_id
_entity_poly.type
_entity_poly.pdbx_seq_one_letter_code
_entity_poly.pdbx_strand_id
1 'polypeptide(L)'
;MRNITTIAATLALAFAITSVFALRPSRANDTERSTPHFRVKVFDVIGSEDSVVKQIRIELEPNSRAKIKSDKKGAGGLSASAGTVAGQPEIGVITVTVLVDHIEWNAGNVNALKFLMSIDGNGSKALMSDSGPMVSGKTVSELLTVLLKSGTYEYGTGVPMLRFKDKIYSLTVTAPSSKP
;
A
#
# COMPACT_ATOMS: atom_id res chain seq x y z
N MET A 1 -40.95 24.96 31.42
CA MET A 1 -40.42 26.20 30.81
C MET A 1 -38.90 26.07 30.76
N ARG A 2 -38.32 26.45 29.62
CA ARG A 2 -36.89 26.34 29.27
C ARG A 2 -35.99 27.12 30.23
N ASN A 3 -34.73 26.70 30.37
CA ASN A 3 -33.59 27.48 29.87
C ASN A 3 -32.31 26.65 29.86
N ILE A 4 -31.82 26.38 28.66
CA ILE A 4 -30.52 25.78 28.36
C ILE A 4 -29.54 26.95 28.26
N THR A 5 -28.51 26.94 29.09
CA THR A 5 -27.46 27.95 29.08
C THR A 5 -26.50 27.67 27.94
N THR A 6 -26.56 28.49 26.89
CA THR A 6 -25.65 28.50 25.75
C THR A 6 -24.29 29.04 26.18
N ILE A 7 -23.21 28.25 26.07
CA ILE A 7 -21.84 28.76 26.12
C ILE A 7 -21.27 28.66 24.70
N ALA A 8 -21.25 29.81 24.01
CA ALA A 8 -20.57 29.97 22.74
C ALA A 8 -19.06 30.09 23.01
N ALA A 9 -18.29 29.08 22.63
CA ALA A 9 -16.83 29.16 22.59
C ALA A 9 -16.40 29.70 21.22
N THR A 10 -16.25 31.01 21.15
CA THR A 10 -15.58 31.70 20.03
C THR A 10 -14.07 31.52 20.21
N LEU A 11 -13.41 30.74 19.36
CA LEU A 11 -11.95 30.74 19.29
C LEU A 11 -11.50 31.56 18.07
N ALA A 12 -10.93 32.72 18.38
CA ALA A 12 -10.45 33.70 17.43
C ALA A 12 -9.28 33.14 16.61
N LEU A 13 -9.43 33.19 15.29
CA LEU A 13 -8.37 32.93 14.33
C LEU A 13 -7.74 34.27 13.93
N ALA A 14 -6.53 34.55 14.40
CA ALA A 14 -5.56 35.38 13.68
C ALA A 14 -4.23 35.40 14.46
N PHE A 15 -3.15 34.94 13.82
CA PHE A 15 -1.92 35.74 13.67
C PHE A 15 -1.16 35.18 12.47
N ALA A 16 -1.15 35.99 11.40
CA ALA A 16 -0.21 35.87 10.31
C ALA A 16 1.18 36.26 10.81
N ILE A 17 2.20 35.46 10.50
CA ILE A 17 3.58 35.96 10.38
C ILE A 17 4.19 35.34 9.13
N THR A 18 4.37 36.23 8.15
CA THR A 18 5.22 36.09 6.97
C THR A 18 6.67 35.78 7.37
N SER A 19 7.22 34.68 6.86
CA SER A 19 8.68 34.57 6.67
C SER A 19 8.96 33.73 5.43
N VAL A 20 9.14 34.45 4.33
CA VAL A 20 9.84 33.99 3.14
C VAL A 20 11.28 33.67 3.55
N PHE A 21 11.60 32.39 3.71
CA PHE A 21 12.98 31.91 3.57
C PHE A 21 13.00 30.79 2.55
N ALA A 22 13.58 31.14 1.40
CA ALA A 22 14.00 30.21 0.37
C ALA A 22 14.98 29.19 0.96
N LEU A 23 14.47 28.00 1.30
CA LEU A 23 15.29 26.80 1.37
C LEU A 23 15.66 26.45 -0.07
N ARG A 24 16.77 27.03 -0.56
CA ARG A 24 17.50 26.45 -1.69
C ARG A 24 17.96 25.07 -1.22
N PRO A 25 17.50 23.94 -1.79
CA PRO A 25 18.26 22.72 -1.63
C PRO A 25 19.62 22.98 -2.27
N SER A 26 20.69 22.89 -1.49
CA SER A 26 22.04 22.75 -2.03
C SER A 26 21.99 21.69 -3.11
N ARG A 27 22.32 22.08 -4.35
CA ARG A 27 22.62 21.15 -5.43
C ARG A 27 23.84 20.33 -4.98
N ALA A 28 23.58 19.21 -4.31
CA ALA A 28 24.49 18.09 -4.39
C ALA A 28 24.45 17.66 -5.86
N ASN A 29 25.59 17.83 -6.50
CA ASN A 29 25.85 17.42 -7.85
C ASN A 29 25.95 15.88 -7.86
N ASP A 30 24.82 15.19 -7.70
CA ASP A 30 24.76 13.73 -7.77
C ASP A 30 24.75 13.31 -9.23
N THR A 31 25.96 13.22 -9.75
CA THR A 31 26.27 12.43 -10.94
C THR A 31 25.93 10.98 -10.59
N GLU A 32 24.80 10.52 -11.12
CA GLU A 32 24.48 9.12 -11.41
C GLU A 32 24.84 8.08 -10.33
N ARG A 33 23.87 7.81 -9.45
CA ARG A 33 23.75 6.47 -8.86
C ARG A 33 22.27 6.16 -8.73
N SER A 34 21.77 5.32 -9.64
CA SER A 34 20.57 4.54 -9.33
C SER A 34 20.80 3.91 -7.97
N THR A 35 20.09 4.39 -6.96
CA THR A 35 20.19 3.80 -5.64
C THR A 35 19.65 2.38 -5.80
N PRO A 36 20.37 1.31 -5.44
CA PRO A 36 19.94 -0.07 -5.72
C PRO A 36 18.73 -0.51 -4.86
N HIS A 37 18.01 0.46 -4.30
CA HIS A 37 16.96 0.27 -3.33
C HIS A 37 15.70 1.05 -3.69
N PHE A 38 14.59 0.57 -3.15
CA PHE A 38 13.32 1.28 -3.09
C PHE A 38 12.85 1.34 -1.63
N ARG A 39 11.96 2.29 -1.34
CA ARG A 39 11.38 2.46 -0.01
C ARG A 39 9.93 1.98 0.00
N VAL A 40 9.55 1.32 1.08
CA VAL A 40 8.19 0.88 1.36
C VAL A 40 7.66 1.60 2.60
N LYS A 41 6.41 2.04 2.52
CA LYS A 41 5.62 2.52 3.66
C LYS A 41 4.32 1.73 3.72
N VAL A 42 4.05 1.07 4.84
CA VAL A 42 2.82 0.32 5.10
C VAL A 42 1.93 1.16 6.03
N PHE A 43 0.68 1.33 5.63
CA PHE A 43 -0.33 2.10 6.33
C PHE A 43 -1.53 1.22 6.66
N ASP A 44 -2.02 1.39 7.88
CA ASP A 44 -3.26 0.80 8.35
C ASP A 44 -4.37 1.79 8.05
N VAL A 45 -5.20 1.48 7.04
CA VAL A 45 -6.26 2.39 6.60
C VAL A 45 -7.54 2.10 7.38
N ILE A 46 -7.89 0.82 7.51
CA ILE A 46 -8.99 0.33 8.36
C ILE A 46 -8.52 -1.00 8.96
N GLY A 47 -8.66 -1.16 10.27
CA GLY A 47 -8.49 -2.43 10.95
C GLY A 47 -9.66 -2.67 11.90
N SER A 48 -10.49 -3.67 11.60
CA SER A 48 -11.43 -4.28 12.53
C SER A 48 -11.12 -5.78 12.67
N GLU A 49 -11.82 -6.48 13.55
CA GLU A 49 -11.65 -7.94 13.71
C GLU A 49 -12.05 -8.70 12.43
N ASP A 50 -13.01 -8.16 11.67
CA ASP A 50 -13.63 -8.82 10.51
C ASP A 50 -13.16 -8.30 9.15
N SER A 51 -12.54 -7.11 9.11
CA SER A 51 -12.07 -6.49 7.88
C SER A 51 -10.73 -5.80 8.05
N VAL A 52 -9.83 -6.02 7.08
CA VAL A 52 -8.49 -5.43 7.09
C VAL A 52 -8.25 -4.71 5.78
N VAL A 53 -8.00 -3.39 5.86
CA VAL A 53 -7.54 -2.57 4.73
C VAL A 53 -6.13 -2.06 5.04
N LYS A 54 -5.15 -2.56 4.29
CA LYS A 54 -3.76 -2.13 4.35
C LYS A 54 -3.38 -1.48 3.04
N GLN A 55 -2.70 -0.35 3.11
CA GLN A 55 -2.13 0.30 1.94
C GLN A 55 -0.60 0.27 2.04
N ILE A 56 0.05 -0.17 0.97
CA ILE A 56 1.49 -0.25 0.85
C ILE A 56 1.89 0.73 -0.25
N ARG A 57 2.59 1.80 0.12
CA ARG A 57 3.17 2.75 -0.81
C ARG A 57 4.62 2.38 -1.06
N ILE A 58 4.98 2.22 -2.32
CA ILE A 58 6.33 1.92 -2.77
C ILE A 58 6.84 3.19 -3.46
N GLU A 59 7.90 3.77 -2.91
CA GLU A 59 8.64 4.91 -3.47
C GLU A 59 9.91 4.36 -4.13
N LEU A 60 10.04 4.57 -5.44
CA LEU A 60 11.09 4.02 -6.28
C LEU A 60 11.44 5.00 -7.41
N GLU A 61 12.38 4.65 -8.27
CA GLU A 61 12.63 5.43 -9.48
C GLU A 61 11.40 5.38 -10.42
N PRO A 62 11.11 6.45 -11.17
CA PRO A 62 10.08 6.45 -12.21
C PRO A 62 10.30 5.31 -13.21
N ASN A 63 9.21 4.75 -13.74
CA ASN A 63 9.22 3.64 -14.69
C ASN A 63 9.76 2.30 -14.17
N SER A 64 10.28 2.20 -12.93
CA SER A 64 10.57 0.89 -12.36
C SER A 64 9.29 0.08 -12.16
N ARG A 65 9.41 -1.25 -12.20
CA ARG A 65 8.26 -2.17 -12.27
C ARG A 65 8.16 -3.01 -11.01
N ALA A 66 7.01 -2.95 -10.33
CA ALA A 66 6.66 -3.87 -9.26
C ALA A 66 5.90 -5.07 -9.82
N LYS A 67 6.22 -6.26 -9.31
CA LYS A 67 5.52 -7.51 -9.58
C LYS A 67 5.20 -8.18 -8.24
N ILE A 68 3.96 -8.60 -8.09
CA ILE A 68 3.48 -9.39 -6.96
C ILE A 68 3.12 -10.76 -7.49
N LYS A 69 3.67 -11.82 -6.91
CA LYS A 69 3.43 -13.21 -7.34
C LYS A 69 3.15 -14.10 -6.14
N SER A 70 2.24 -15.06 -6.33
CA SER A 70 2.08 -16.15 -5.37
C SER A 70 3.16 -17.22 -5.55
N ASP A 71 3.54 -17.85 -4.44
CA ASP A 71 4.34 -19.07 -4.39
C ASP A 71 3.61 -20.32 -4.92
N LYS A 72 2.27 -20.30 -5.01
CA LYS A 72 1.48 -21.39 -5.58
C LYS A 72 1.27 -21.22 -7.08
N LYS A 73 1.45 -22.31 -7.82
CA LYS A 73 1.21 -22.36 -9.28
C LYS A 73 -0.26 -22.03 -9.59
N GLY A 74 -0.48 -21.13 -10.55
CA GLY A 74 -1.83 -20.78 -11.03
C GLY A 74 -2.60 -19.76 -10.18
N ALA A 75 -2.07 -19.30 -9.04
CA ALA A 75 -2.72 -18.30 -8.18
C ALA A 75 -2.61 -16.85 -8.69
N GLY A 76 -2.00 -16.65 -9.86
CA GLY A 76 -1.90 -15.34 -10.51
C GLY A 76 -0.89 -14.39 -9.86
N GLY A 77 -1.05 -13.11 -10.15
CA GLY A 77 -0.19 -12.04 -9.67
C GLY A 77 -0.58 -10.70 -10.27
N LEU A 78 0.03 -9.64 -9.74
CA LEU A 78 -0.19 -8.27 -10.17
C LEU A 78 1.11 -7.61 -10.62
N SER A 79 1.04 -6.64 -11.52
CA SER A 79 2.18 -5.79 -11.82
C SER A 79 1.75 -4.41 -12.25
N ALA A 80 2.53 -3.41 -11.85
CA ALA A 80 2.41 -2.03 -12.32
C ALA A 80 3.81 -1.43 -12.47
N SER A 81 3.89 -0.36 -13.25
CA SER A 81 5.08 0.49 -13.33
C SER A 81 4.86 1.76 -12.51
N ALA A 82 5.92 2.31 -11.95
CA ALA A 82 5.84 3.55 -11.18
C ALA A 82 5.56 4.75 -12.07
N GLY A 83 4.55 5.53 -11.69
CA GLY A 83 4.28 6.85 -12.28
C GLY A 83 5.04 7.93 -11.53
N THR A 84 5.39 9.01 -12.21
CA THR A 84 6.01 10.19 -11.61
C THR A 84 5.03 10.93 -10.69
N VAL A 85 5.54 11.47 -9.59
CA VAL A 85 4.75 12.34 -8.70
C VAL A 85 4.79 13.78 -9.22
N ALA A 86 3.64 14.46 -9.23
CA ALA A 86 3.55 15.86 -9.64
C ALA A 86 4.46 16.75 -8.77
N GLY A 87 5.36 17.51 -9.40
CA GLY A 87 6.35 18.34 -8.71
C GLY A 87 7.58 17.60 -8.18
N GLN A 88 7.68 16.28 -8.38
CA GLN A 88 8.81 15.42 -8.00
C GLN A 88 9.08 14.37 -9.11
N PRO A 89 9.56 14.80 -10.30
CA PRO A 89 9.76 13.92 -11.44
C PRO A 89 10.78 12.80 -11.20
N GLU A 90 11.66 12.97 -10.21
CA GLU A 90 12.64 11.99 -9.76
C GLU A 90 12.06 10.87 -8.88
N ILE A 91 10.80 11.01 -8.43
CA ILE A 91 10.13 10.04 -7.56
C ILE A 91 9.00 9.34 -8.32
N GLY A 92 9.13 8.03 -8.41
CA GLY A 92 8.10 7.11 -8.85
C GLY A 92 7.31 6.54 -7.67
N VAL A 93 5.99 6.40 -7.83
CA VAL A 93 5.12 5.77 -6.81
C VAL A 93 4.29 4.64 -7.40
N ILE A 94 4.20 3.55 -6.65
CA ILE A 94 3.23 2.47 -6.82
C ILE A 94 2.48 2.30 -5.51
N THR A 95 1.16 2.14 -5.58
CA THR A 95 0.32 1.86 -4.42
C THR A 95 -0.27 0.47 -4.54
N VAL A 96 -0.10 -0.35 -3.51
CA VAL A 96 -0.79 -1.63 -3.36
C VAL A 96 -1.83 -1.49 -2.26
N THR A 97 -3.07 -1.84 -2.54
CA THR A 97 -4.13 -1.88 -1.53
C THR A 97 -4.58 -3.33 -1.35
N VAL A 98 -4.56 -3.78 -0.11
CA VAL A 98 -5.05 -5.09 0.33
C VAL A 98 -6.34 -4.85 1.12
N LEU A 99 -7.42 -5.45 0.68
CA LEU A 99 -8.70 -5.47 1.38
C LEU A 99 -9.10 -6.92 1.66
N VAL A 100 -9.46 -7.21 2.90
CA VAL A 100 -10.02 -8.50 3.28
C VAL A 100 -11.31 -8.29 4.01
N ASP A 101 -12.24 -9.18 3.68
CA ASP A 101 -13.57 -9.19 4.25
C ASP A 101 -14.03 -10.62 4.51
N HIS A 102 -14.63 -10.82 5.67
CA HIS A 102 -15.28 -12.05 6.06
C HIS A 102 -16.73 -12.04 5.56
N ILE A 103 -17.10 -13.07 4.80
CA ILE A 103 -18.44 -13.19 4.20
C ILE A 103 -19.17 -14.37 4.84
N GLU A 104 -20.23 -14.05 5.58
CA GLU A 104 -21.19 -15.02 6.08
C GLU A 104 -22.49 -14.96 5.27
N TRP A 105 -22.93 -16.10 4.73
CA TRP A 105 -24.19 -16.19 4.02
C TRP A 105 -25.04 -17.37 4.52
N ASN A 106 -26.12 -17.02 5.23
CA ASN A 106 -27.01 -17.95 5.92
C ASN A 106 -27.98 -18.70 4.98
N ALA A 107 -28.12 -18.30 3.72
CA ALA A 107 -29.02 -18.98 2.77
C ALA A 107 -28.42 -20.28 2.18
N GLY A 108 -27.15 -20.59 2.50
CA GLY A 108 -26.47 -21.77 1.96
C GLY A 108 -25.31 -22.31 2.81
N ASN A 109 -25.23 -21.98 4.11
CA ASN A 109 -24.10 -22.33 4.99
C ASN A 109 -22.72 -21.98 4.40
N VAL A 110 -22.59 -20.79 3.79
CA VAL A 110 -21.29 -20.33 3.26
C VAL A 110 -20.62 -19.45 4.31
N ASN A 111 -19.52 -19.94 4.87
CA ASN A 111 -18.61 -19.17 5.71
C ASN A 111 -17.25 -19.08 5.00
N ALA A 112 -16.96 -17.92 4.40
CA ALA A 112 -15.82 -17.75 3.52
C ALA A 112 -15.06 -16.46 3.80
N LEU A 113 -13.76 -16.51 3.55
CA LEU A 113 -12.90 -15.33 3.56
C LEU A 113 -12.63 -14.90 2.13
N LYS A 114 -12.86 -13.62 1.82
CA LYS A 114 -12.53 -13.03 0.52
C LYS A 114 -11.44 -12.00 0.68
N PHE A 115 -10.45 -12.11 -0.19
CA PHE A 115 -9.32 -11.21 -0.26
C PHE A 115 -9.31 -10.52 -1.62
N LEU A 116 -9.05 -9.21 -1.60
CA LEU A 116 -8.89 -8.35 -2.76
C LEU A 116 -7.53 -7.65 -2.68
N MET A 117 -6.77 -7.73 -3.77
CA MET A 117 -5.53 -6.97 -3.93
C MET A 117 -5.68 -6.07 -5.15
N SER A 118 -5.24 -4.82 -5.03
CA SER A 118 -5.06 -3.94 -6.17
C SER A 118 -3.64 -3.38 -6.17
N ILE A 119 -3.11 -3.18 -7.37
CA ILE A 119 -1.86 -2.43 -7.60
C ILE A 119 -2.18 -1.29 -8.56
N ASP A 120 -1.68 -0.09 -8.25
CA ASP A 120 -1.87 1.12 -9.03
C ASP A 120 -0.52 1.82 -9.22
N GLY A 121 -0.22 2.21 -10.46
CA GLY A 121 0.97 2.96 -10.82
C GLY A 121 0.92 3.41 -12.28
N ASN A 122 1.43 4.62 -12.55
CA ASN A 122 1.53 5.22 -13.88
C ASN A 122 0.21 5.21 -14.69
N GLY A 123 -0.93 5.47 -14.04
CA GLY A 123 -2.25 5.44 -14.68
C GLY A 123 -2.76 4.03 -15.01
N SER A 124 -2.06 2.98 -14.60
CA SER A 124 -2.48 1.59 -14.74
C SER A 124 -2.92 1.03 -13.39
N LYS A 125 -4.05 0.32 -13.39
CA LYS A 125 -4.58 -0.38 -12.22
C LYS A 125 -4.85 -1.82 -12.56
N ALA A 126 -4.35 -2.73 -11.74
CA ALA A 126 -4.65 -4.16 -11.84
C ALA A 126 -5.22 -4.67 -10.51
N LEU A 127 -6.14 -5.63 -10.61
CA LEU A 127 -6.92 -6.16 -9.50
C LEU A 127 -6.86 -7.69 -9.54
N MET A 128 -6.76 -8.30 -8.38
CA MET A 128 -6.98 -9.74 -8.20
C MET A 128 -7.81 -9.99 -6.96
N SER A 129 -8.51 -11.11 -6.96
CA SER A 129 -9.23 -11.61 -5.80
C SER A 129 -8.89 -13.06 -5.56
N ASP A 130 -8.89 -13.46 -4.30
CA ASP A 130 -8.80 -14.84 -3.89
C ASP A 130 -9.88 -15.11 -2.82
N SER A 131 -10.29 -16.35 -2.69
CA SER A 131 -11.31 -16.74 -1.72
C SER A 131 -11.06 -18.13 -1.19
N GLY A 132 -11.53 -18.40 0.02
CA GLY A 132 -11.51 -19.75 0.55
C GLY A 132 -12.42 -19.90 1.77
N PRO A 133 -12.61 -21.14 2.25
CA PRO A 133 -13.35 -21.37 3.48
C PRO A 133 -12.71 -20.63 4.66
N MET A 134 -13.55 -20.04 5.50
CA MET A 134 -13.16 -19.61 6.84
C MET A 134 -12.97 -20.87 7.69
N VAL A 135 -11.78 -21.05 8.26
CA VAL A 135 -11.48 -22.23 9.07
C VAL A 135 -12.07 -22.02 10.46
N SER A 136 -12.89 -22.96 10.93
CA SER A 136 -13.53 -22.88 12.25
C SER A 136 -12.48 -22.65 13.36
N GLY A 137 -12.76 -21.69 14.23
CA GLY A 137 -11.90 -21.33 15.36
C GLY A 137 -10.66 -20.51 14.99
N LYS A 138 -10.46 -20.14 13.71
CA LYS A 138 -9.42 -19.20 13.29
C LYS A 138 -9.97 -17.81 13.08
N THR A 139 -9.17 -16.80 13.36
CA THR A 139 -9.51 -15.39 13.08
C THR A 139 -9.06 -14.97 11.68
N VAL A 140 -9.60 -13.84 11.19
CA VAL A 140 -9.18 -13.24 9.91
C VAL A 140 -7.68 -12.93 9.92
N SER A 141 -7.14 -12.44 11.04
CA SER A 141 -5.71 -12.07 11.17
C SER A 141 -4.76 -13.27 11.18
N GLU A 142 -5.23 -14.46 11.57
CA GLU A 142 -4.48 -15.71 11.46
C GLU A 142 -4.44 -16.24 10.02
N LEU A 143 -5.52 -16.01 9.26
CA LEU A 143 -5.65 -16.44 7.88
C LEU A 143 -5.11 -15.41 6.88
N LEU A 144 -4.98 -14.15 7.28
CA LEU A 144 -4.39 -13.07 6.49
C LEU A 144 -3.41 -12.26 7.33
N THR A 145 -2.17 -12.20 6.89
CA THR A 145 -1.15 -11.40 7.57
C THR A 145 -0.33 -10.65 6.53
N VAL A 146 -0.30 -9.31 6.62
CA VAL A 146 0.70 -8.52 5.89
C VAL A 146 2.04 -8.74 6.54
N LEU A 147 2.98 -9.29 5.77
CA LEU A 147 4.33 -9.62 6.21
C LEU A 147 5.32 -8.48 5.90
N LEU A 148 5.03 -7.67 4.87
CA LEU A 148 5.87 -6.55 4.49
C LEU A 148 5.87 -5.50 5.60
N LYS A 149 7.05 -4.96 5.90
CA LYS A 149 7.21 -3.87 6.88
C LYS A 149 7.62 -2.59 6.13
N SER A 150 7.38 -1.45 6.76
CA SER A 150 7.97 -0.19 6.27
C SER A 150 9.50 -0.27 6.37
N GLY A 151 10.20 0.20 5.34
CA GLY A 151 11.66 0.09 5.29
C GLY A 151 12.24 0.31 3.90
N THR A 152 13.53 0.05 3.77
CA THR A 152 14.26 0.11 2.50
C THR A 152 14.60 -1.31 2.06
N TYR A 153 14.41 -1.60 0.78
CA TYR A 153 14.56 -2.92 0.19
C TYR A 153 15.36 -2.83 -1.11
N GLU A 154 16.06 -3.90 -1.47
CA GLU A 154 16.89 -3.96 -2.69
C GLU A 154 16.05 -4.32 -3.93
N TYR A 155 16.35 -3.68 -5.06
CA TYR A 155 15.80 -4.09 -6.35
C TYR A 155 16.19 -5.53 -6.71
N GLY A 156 15.33 -6.21 -7.46
CA GLY A 156 15.55 -7.59 -7.92
C GLY A 156 15.26 -8.66 -6.87
N THR A 157 15.21 -8.29 -5.59
CA THR A 157 14.95 -9.22 -4.48
C THR A 157 13.45 -9.43 -4.26
N GLY A 158 13.05 -10.70 -4.11
CA GLY A 158 11.69 -11.07 -3.74
C GLY A 158 11.48 -10.96 -2.23
N VAL A 159 10.54 -10.11 -1.81
CA VAL A 159 10.22 -9.89 -0.40
C VAL A 159 8.82 -10.40 -0.10
N PRO A 160 8.62 -11.29 0.89
CA PRO A 160 7.29 -11.72 1.29
C PRO A 160 6.43 -10.53 1.71
N MET A 161 5.29 -10.35 1.04
CA MET A 161 4.43 -9.19 1.23
C MET A 161 3.21 -9.52 2.08
N LEU A 162 2.53 -10.61 1.73
CA LEU A 162 1.25 -10.99 2.31
C LEU A 162 1.15 -12.50 2.36
N ARG A 163 0.66 -13.03 3.48
CA ARG A 163 0.16 -14.41 3.57
C ARG A 163 -1.36 -14.39 3.53
N PHE A 164 -1.94 -15.19 2.65
CA PHE A 164 -3.37 -15.49 2.65
C PHE A 164 -3.53 -17.02 2.66
N LYS A 165 -4.05 -17.54 3.78
CA LYS A 165 -4.13 -18.98 4.07
C LYS A 165 -2.76 -19.65 3.92
N ASP A 166 -2.63 -20.57 2.97
CA ASP A 166 -1.43 -21.34 2.66
C ASP A 166 -0.60 -20.73 1.51
N LYS A 167 -0.96 -19.54 1.04
CA LYS A 167 -0.29 -18.82 -0.06
C LYS A 167 0.52 -17.64 0.47
N ILE A 168 1.73 -17.47 -0.06
CA ILE A 168 2.56 -16.30 0.16
C ILE A 168 2.65 -15.51 -1.14
N TYR A 169 2.25 -14.25 -1.07
CA TYR A 169 2.44 -13.27 -2.14
C TYR A 169 3.70 -12.47 -1.84
N SER A 170 4.64 -12.46 -2.79
CA SER A 170 5.92 -11.76 -2.67
C SER A 170 5.99 -10.60 -3.67
N LEU A 171 6.54 -9.48 -3.21
CA LEU A 171 6.84 -8.29 -3.99
C LEU A 171 8.27 -8.38 -4.53
N THR A 172 8.44 -8.15 -5.83
CA THR A 172 9.74 -7.89 -6.46
C THR A 172 9.65 -6.60 -7.24
N VAL A 173 10.61 -5.70 -7.03
CA VAL A 173 10.71 -4.46 -7.80
C VAL A 173 11.95 -4.52 -8.69
N THR A 174 11.78 -4.25 -9.97
CA THR A 174 12.89 -4.14 -10.93
C THR A 174 13.11 -2.68 -11.26
N ALA A 175 14.36 -2.22 -11.14
CA ALA A 175 14.82 -0.88 -11.54
C ALA A 175 14.41 -0.56 -13.00
N PRO A 176 14.32 0.72 -13.38
CA PRO A 176 13.98 1.08 -14.75
C PRO A 176 15.04 0.54 -15.71
N SER A 177 14.60 0.10 -16.90
CA SER A 177 15.54 -0.36 -17.92
C SER A 177 16.37 0.82 -18.39
N SER A 178 17.68 0.78 -18.20
CA SER A 178 18.64 1.64 -18.88
C SER A 178 18.75 1.21 -20.35
N LYS A 179 17.69 1.37 -21.13
CA LYS A 179 17.83 1.26 -22.59
C LYS A 179 17.91 2.66 -23.19
N PRO A 180 18.97 2.93 -23.99
CA PRO A 180 19.16 4.21 -24.68
C PRO A 180 18.09 4.44 -25.74
#